data_AF-A0A816BTU5-F1
#
_entry.id   AF-A0A816BTU5-F1
#
_cell.length_a   1.000
_cell.length_b   1.000
_cell.length_c   1.000
_cell.angle_alpha   90.00
_cell.angle_beta   90.00
_cell.angle_gamma   90.00
#
_symmetry.space_group_name_H-M   'P 1'
#
loop_
_entity.id
_entity.type
_entity.pdbx_description
1 polymer ?
#
loop_
_entity_poly.entity_id
_entity_poly.type
_entity_poly.pdbx_seq_one_letter_code
_entity_poly.pdbx_strand_id
1 'polypeptide(L)'
;MDTSIFKSGYWKSQYYQYGKWHGPYQFSLSFDPQSMIITGSGSDDIGTFTIDGIYSVETRRIGLTKTYTRGTGNQLENLGHQVIIQLTWNAQNNQFEGKWYVRTSKYHGEDKFELKLNR
;
A
#
# COMPACT_ATOMS: atom_id res chain seq x y z
N MET A 1 -19.76 -8.47 12.68
CA MET A 1 -19.07 -7.28 12.14
C MET A 1 -18.87 -7.50 10.65
N ASP A 2 -19.09 -6.48 9.82
CA ASP A 2 -18.95 -6.61 8.36
C ASP A 2 -17.48 -6.58 7.95
N THR A 3 -16.96 -7.71 7.47
CA THR A 3 -15.59 -7.86 6.98
C THR A 3 -15.51 -7.81 5.45
N SER A 4 -16.61 -7.50 4.76
CA SER A 4 -16.71 -7.58 3.29
C SER A 4 -15.73 -6.68 2.52
N ILE A 5 -15.16 -5.68 3.20
CA ILE A 5 -14.14 -4.76 2.70
C ILE A 5 -12.74 -5.39 2.71
N PHE A 6 -12.42 -6.18 3.74
CA PHE A 6 -11.08 -6.72 4.00
C PHE A 6 -10.94 -8.10 3.37
N LYS A 7 -10.62 -8.12 2.07
CA LYS A 7 -10.55 -9.34 1.27
C LYS A 7 -9.13 -9.62 0.81
N SER A 8 -8.66 -10.83 1.11
CA SER A 8 -7.42 -11.35 0.52
C SER A 8 -7.54 -11.48 -0.99
N GLY A 9 -6.46 -11.21 -1.71
CA GLY A 9 -6.43 -11.26 -3.16
C GLY A 9 -5.53 -10.18 -3.76
N TYR A 10 -5.76 -9.89 -5.03
CA TYR A 10 -5.03 -8.84 -5.73
C TYR A 10 -5.74 -7.49 -5.59
N TRP A 11 -4.94 -6.47 -5.33
CA TRP A 11 -5.38 -5.09 -5.21
C TRP A 11 -4.64 -4.23 -6.22
N LYS A 12 -5.36 -3.29 -6.83
CA LYS A 12 -4.81 -2.22 -7.67
C LYS A 12 -4.47 -1.04 -6.79
N SER A 13 -3.29 -0.48 -6.99
CA SER A 13 -2.81 0.68 -6.26
C SER A 13 -2.33 1.77 -7.20
N GLN A 14 -2.47 3.01 -6.76
CA GLN A 14 -1.83 4.16 -7.41
C GLN A 14 -1.42 5.17 -6.35
N TYR A 15 -0.35 5.91 -6.64
CA TYR A 15 0.18 6.93 -5.74
C TYR A 15 0.50 8.19 -6.53
N TYR A 16 0.33 9.34 -5.88
CA TYR A 16 0.69 10.62 -6.47
C TYR A 16 2.11 10.97 -6.04
N GLN A 17 2.97 11.34 -6.98
CA GLN A 17 4.34 11.78 -6.69
C GLN A 17 4.87 12.63 -7.84
N TYR A 18 5.60 13.70 -7.52
CA TYR A 18 6.17 14.63 -8.50
C TYR A 18 5.13 15.22 -9.46
N GLY A 19 3.94 15.54 -8.94
CA GLY A 19 2.87 16.19 -9.73
C GLY A 19 2.13 15.26 -10.69
N LYS A 20 2.30 13.93 -10.60
CA LYS A 20 1.58 12.96 -11.44
C LYS A 20 1.17 11.71 -10.66
N TRP A 21 0.14 11.03 -11.17
CA TRP A 21 -0.23 9.70 -10.72
C TRP A 21 0.68 8.64 -11.33
N HIS A 22 1.08 7.68 -10.51
CA HIS A 22 1.82 6.49 -10.89
C HIS A 22 0.95 5.26 -10.62
N GLY A 23 0.91 4.33 -11.57
CA GLY A 23 0.04 3.15 -11.55
C GLY A 23 -1.05 3.18 -12.64
N PRO A 24 -2.03 2.25 -12.60
CA PRO A 24 -2.24 1.30 -11.50
C PRO A 24 -1.23 0.14 -11.48
N TYR A 25 -0.71 -0.18 -10.30
CA TYR A 25 0.10 -1.38 -10.05
C TYR A 25 -0.72 -2.42 -9.30
N GLN A 26 -0.42 -3.70 -9.50
CA GLN A 26 -1.09 -4.79 -8.80
C GLN A 26 -0.17 -5.40 -7.74
N PHE A 27 -0.69 -5.60 -6.53
CA PHE A 27 -0.02 -6.38 -5.50
C PHE A 27 -1.01 -7.27 -4.75
N SER A 28 -0.50 -8.33 -4.12
CA SER A 28 -1.29 -9.24 -3.29
C SER A 28 -1.37 -8.73 -1.86
N LEU A 29 -2.54 -8.88 -1.24
CA LEU A 29 -2.74 -8.72 0.19
C LEU A 29 -3.44 -9.97 0.75
N SER A 30 -3.02 -10.39 1.94
CA SER A 30 -3.65 -11.43 2.74
C SER A 30 -4.08 -10.82 4.06
N PHE A 31 -5.37 -10.90 4.38
CA PHE A 31 -5.95 -10.40 5.62
C PHE A 31 -6.20 -11.59 6.56
N ASP A 32 -5.60 -11.56 7.75
CA ASP A 32 -5.88 -12.51 8.81
C ASP A 32 -6.97 -11.95 9.76
N PRO A 33 -8.19 -12.51 9.74
CA PRO A 33 -9.28 -12.04 10.59
C PRO A 33 -9.13 -12.39 12.08
N GLN A 34 -8.16 -13.21 12.47
CA GLN A 34 -7.92 -13.52 13.89
C GLN A 34 -6.99 -12.49 14.53
N SER A 35 -5.90 -12.15 13.85
CA SER A 35 -4.87 -11.24 14.35
C SER A 35 -5.02 -9.80 13.89
N MET A 36 -5.90 -9.54 12.91
CA MET A 36 -6.04 -8.25 12.22
C MET A 36 -4.74 -7.80 11.54
N ILE A 37 -3.91 -8.75 11.14
CA ILE A 37 -2.66 -8.53 10.41
C ILE A 37 -2.90 -8.61 8.90
N ILE A 38 -2.18 -7.78 8.17
CA ILE A 38 -2.08 -7.81 6.71
C ILE A 38 -0.66 -8.22 6.33
N THR A 39 -0.53 -9.16 5.41
CA THR A 39 0.73 -9.43 4.71
C THR A 39 0.53 -9.31 3.21
N GLY A 40 1.61 -9.12 2.45
CA GLY A 40 1.48 -8.99 0.99
C GLY A 40 2.82 -8.83 0.27
N SER A 41 2.73 -8.73 -1.05
CA SER A 41 3.90 -8.52 -1.91
C SER A 41 3.49 -8.02 -3.28
N GLY A 42 4.42 -7.34 -3.97
CA GLY A 42 4.20 -6.89 -5.34
C GLY A 42 5.43 -6.22 -5.93
N SER A 43 5.21 -5.53 -7.04
CA SER A 43 6.22 -4.71 -7.70
C SER A 43 5.57 -3.48 -8.32
N ASP A 44 6.32 -2.39 -8.38
CA ASP A 44 6.01 -1.19 -9.15
C ASP A 44 7.29 -0.67 -9.82
N ASP A 45 7.24 0.57 -10.33
CA ASP A 45 8.34 1.21 -11.04
C ASP A 45 9.58 1.44 -10.15
N ILE A 46 9.41 1.47 -8.82
CA ILE A 46 10.52 1.58 -7.88
C ILE A 46 11.19 0.23 -7.69
N GLY A 47 10.41 -0.83 -7.49
CA GLY A 47 10.94 -2.20 -7.44
C GLY A 47 9.99 -3.19 -6.80
N THR A 48 10.52 -4.38 -6.50
CA THR A 48 9.81 -5.44 -5.80
C THR A 48 9.78 -5.15 -4.30
N PHE A 49 8.68 -5.51 -3.63
CA PHE A 49 8.47 -5.23 -2.22
C PHE A 49 7.62 -6.29 -1.51
N THR A 50 7.75 -6.32 -0.19
CA THR A 50 6.81 -6.99 0.72
C THR A 50 5.97 -5.97 1.47
N ILE A 51 4.84 -6.42 2.03
CA ILE A 51 3.93 -5.64 2.86
C ILE A 51 3.73 -6.36 4.18
N ASP A 52 3.86 -5.61 5.27
CA ASP A 52 3.41 -5.98 6.62
C ASP A 52 2.50 -4.86 7.13
N GLY A 53 1.39 -5.19 7.78
CA GLY A 53 0.44 -4.18 8.22
C GLY A 53 -0.62 -4.69 9.18
N ILE A 54 -1.53 -3.78 9.53
CA ILE A 54 -2.67 -4.03 10.40
C ILE A 54 -3.93 -3.37 9.84
N TYR A 55 -5.09 -3.85 10.25
CA TYR A 55 -6.37 -3.22 9.95
C TYR A 55 -7.32 -3.19 11.14
N SER A 56 -8.33 -2.34 11.03
CA SER A 56 -9.39 -2.23 12.02
C SER A 56 -10.74 -2.26 11.32
N VAL A 57 -11.54 -3.29 11.65
CA VAL A 57 -12.91 -3.43 11.14
C VAL A 57 -13.82 -2.33 11.67
N GLU A 58 -13.60 -1.92 12.93
CA GLU A 58 -14.35 -0.85 13.59
C GLU A 58 -14.15 0.50 12.90
N THR A 59 -12.90 0.87 12.64
CA THR A 59 -12.58 2.18 12.05
C THR A 59 -12.55 2.17 10.53
N ARG A 60 -12.57 0.99 9.91
CA ARG A 60 -12.40 0.78 8.46
C ARG A 60 -11.10 1.37 7.93
N ARG A 61 -10.01 1.19 8.68
CA ARG A 61 -8.67 1.73 8.36
C ARG A 61 -7.67 0.61 8.17
N ILE A 62 -6.66 0.88 7.35
CA ILE A 62 -5.49 0.03 7.17
C ILE A 62 -4.21 0.85 7.32
N GLY A 63 -3.21 0.24 7.95
CA GLY A 63 -1.86 0.75 8.04
C GLY A 63 -0.90 -0.30 7.48
N LEU A 64 -0.12 0.07 6.46
CA LEU A 64 0.81 -0.81 5.77
C LEU A 64 2.22 -0.26 5.86
N THR A 65 3.19 -1.16 6.00
CA THR A 65 4.62 -0.91 5.80
C THR A 65 5.03 -1.69 4.56
N LYS A 66 5.36 -0.96 3.51
CA LYS A 66 5.90 -1.50 2.27
C LYS A 66 7.42 -1.45 2.34
N THR A 67 8.09 -2.60 2.23
CA THR A 67 9.55 -2.71 2.30
C THR A 67 10.10 -3.13 0.94
N TYR A 68 10.89 -2.26 0.29
CA TYR A 68 11.50 -2.59 -1.00
C TYR A 68 12.70 -3.52 -0.86
N THR A 69 12.82 -4.46 -1.80
CA THR A 69 13.99 -5.31 -1.95
C THR A 69 15.05 -4.57 -2.78
N ARG A 70 16.19 -4.25 -2.15
CA ARG A 70 17.29 -3.55 -2.81
C ARG A 70 17.80 -4.33 -4.03
N GLY A 71 18.13 -3.61 -5.11
CA GLY A 71 18.64 -4.22 -6.34
C GLY A 71 17.55 -4.63 -7.34
N THR A 72 16.27 -4.35 -7.04
CA THR A 72 15.15 -4.53 -7.98
C THR A 72 14.64 -3.18 -8.49
N GLY A 73 14.09 -3.15 -9.71
CA GLY A 73 13.51 -1.93 -10.29
C GLY A 73 14.52 -0.79 -10.47
N ASN A 74 14.07 0.44 -10.18
CA ASN A 74 14.87 1.65 -10.33
C ASN A 74 15.91 1.79 -9.21
N GLN A 75 17.18 1.52 -9.52
CA GLN A 75 18.28 1.56 -8.55
C GLN A 75 18.57 2.94 -7.95
N LEU A 76 18.14 4.03 -8.60
CA LEU A 76 18.34 5.38 -8.07
C LEU A 76 17.34 5.71 -6.96
N GLU A 77 16.14 5.13 -7.03
CA GLU A 77 15.05 5.37 -6.09
C GLU A 77 14.92 4.24 -5.06
N ASN A 78 15.14 2.98 -5.48
CA ASN A 78 15.09 1.82 -4.61
C ASN A 78 16.38 1.66 -3.78
N LEU A 79 16.35 2.32 -2.63
CA LEU A 79 17.40 2.21 -1.61
C LEU A 79 17.18 1.04 -0.63
N GLY A 80 16.24 0.13 -0.90
CA GLY A 80 15.79 -0.90 0.05
C GLY A 80 15.04 -0.33 1.25
N HIS A 81 14.35 0.81 1.06
CA HIS A 81 13.72 1.58 2.12
C HIS A 81 12.27 1.14 2.37
N GLN A 82 11.70 1.69 3.44
CA GLN A 82 10.31 1.49 3.80
C GLN A 82 9.44 2.68 3.43
N VAL A 83 8.20 2.39 3.02
CA VAL A 83 7.13 3.37 2.82
C VAL A 83 5.98 3.00 3.76
N ILE A 84 5.54 3.97 4.57
CA ILE A 84 4.37 3.82 5.44
C ILE A 84 3.15 4.30 4.67
N ILE A 85 2.08 3.52 4.68
CA ILE A 85 0.83 3.83 3.97
C ILE A 85 -0.32 3.76 4.96
N GLN A 86 -1.13 4.81 5.05
CA GLN A 86 -2.26 4.90 5.97
C GLN A 86 -3.51 5.28 5.22
N LEU A 87 -4.51 4.39 5.21
CA LEU A 87 -5.70 4.53 4.38
C LEU A 87 -6.98 4.30 5.19
N THR A 88 -8.06 4.93 4.73
CA THR A 88 -9.42 4.76 5.24
C THR A 88 -10.34 4.35 4.11
N TRP A 89 -11.30 3.47 4.40
CA TRP A 89 -12.27 3.04 3.41
C TRP A 89 -13.17 4.20 2.97
N ASN A 90 -13.23 4.45 1.67
CA ASN A 90 -14.17 5.34 1.02
C ASN A 90 -15.30 4.51 0.38
N ALA A 91 -16.50 4.62 0.95
CA ALA A 91 -17.66 3.86 0.50
C ALA A 91 -18.23 4.35 -0.84
N GLN A 92 -18.10 5.64 -1.15
CA GLN A 92 -18.55 6.22 -2.42
C GLN A 92 -17.74 5.69 -3.60
N ASN A 93 -16.42 5.57 -3.42
CA ASN A 93 -15.50 5.13 -4.48
C ASN A 93 -15.21 3.63 -4.45
N ASN A 94 -15.67 2.95 -3.38
CA ASN A 94 -15.43 1.53 -3.11
C ASN A 94 -13.93 1.19 -3.17
N GLN A 95 -13.11 1.98 -2.46
CA GLN A 95 -11.67 1.83 -2.37
C GLN A 95 -11.13 2.43 -1.05
N PHE A 96 -9.90 2.10 -0.69
CA PHE A 96 -9.16 2.74 0.39
C PHE A 96 -8.40 3.96 -0.14
N GLU A 97 -8.43 5.06 0.61
CA GLU A 97 -7.79 6.33 0.25
C GLU A 97 -7.03 6.90 1.45
N GLY A 98 -5.93 7.58 1.20
CA GLY A 98 -5.16 8.24 2.24
C GLY A 98 -3.80 8.67 1.75
N LYS A 99 -2.77 8.47 2.57
CA LYS A 99 -1.41 8.95 2.29
C LYS A 99 -0.37 7.84 2.37
N TRP A 100 0.67 7.98 1.55
CA TRP A 100 1.95 7.32 1.74
C TRP A 100 2.95 8.32 2.35
N TYR A 101 3.96 7.79 3.05
CA TYR A 101 5.04 8.53 3.68
C TYR A 101 6.35 7.77 3.48
N VAL A 102 7.40 8.46 3.04
CA VAL A 102 8.74 7.89 2.91
C VAL A 102 9.77 8.75 3.58
N ARG A 103 10.75 8.10 4.18
CA ARG A 103 11.91 8.76 4.75
C ARG A 103 13.16 7.96 4.44
N THR A 104 14.04 8.50 3.60
CA THR A 104 15.36 7.96 3.30
C THR A 104 16.43 9.00 3.62
N SER A 105 17.71 8.64 3.53
CA SER A 105 18.80 9.61 3.66
C SER A 105 18.85 10.65 2.54
N LYS A 106 18.19 10.40 1.39
CA LYS A 106 18.23 11.26 0.21
C LYS A 106 16.92 12.00 -0.08
N TYR A 107 15.81 11.50 0.45
CA TYR A 107 14.46 11.95 0.09
C TYR A 107 13.49 11.72 1.23
N HIS A 108 12.67 12.72 1.50
CA HIS A 108 11.49 12.64 2.35
C HIS A 108 10.28 13.11 1.53
N GLY A 109 9.17 12.42 1.66
CA GLY A 109 7.96 12.77 0.92
C GLY A 109 6.72 12.12 1.51
N GLU A 110 5.59 12.73 1.21
CA GLU A 110 4.27 12.18 1.47
C GLU A 110 3.30 12.69 0.40
N ASP A 111 2.35 11.87 0.01
CA ASP A 111 1.26 12.31 -0.86
C ASP A 111 0.13 11.26 -0.89
N LYS A 112 -0.85 11.46 -1.77
CA LYS A 112 -2.03 10.61 -1.94
C LYS A 112 -1.68 9.20 -2.35
N PHE A 113 -2.44 8.26 -1.80
CA PHE A 113 -2.42 6.84 -2.16
C PHE A 113 -3.84 6.30 -2.25
N GLU A 114 -4.09 5.47 -3.26
CA GLU A 114 -5.37 4.80 -3.46
C GLU A 114 -5.17 3.29 -3.64
N LEU A 115 -6.08 2.51 -3.06
CA LEU A 115 -6.02 1.06 -3.07
C LEU A 115 -7.41 0.45 -3.28
N LYS A 116 -7.57 -0.30 -4.38
CA LYS A 116 -8.85 -0.83 -4.84
C LYS A 116 -8.78 -2.33 -5.08
N LEU A 117 -9.76 -3.09 -4.59
CA LEU A 117 -9.81 -4.53 -4.80
C LEU A 117 -9.94 -4.83 -6.30
N ASN A 118 -9.05 -5.67 -6.83
CA ASN A 118 -9.15 -6.13 -8.20
C ASN A 118 -10.18 -7.27 -8.26
N ARG A 119 -11.29 -7.04 -8.95
CA ARG A 119 -12.36 -8.03 -9.14
C ARG A 119 -12.06 -8.96 -10.31
#